data_AF-A0A517PTE2-F1
#
_entry.id   AF-A0A517PTE2-F1
#
_cell.length_a   1.000
_cell.length_b   1.000
_cell.length_c   1.000
_cell.angle_alpha   90.00
_cell.angle_beta   90.00
_cell.angle_gamma   90.00
#
_symmetry.space_group_name_H-M   'P 1'
#
loop_
_entity.id
_entity.type
_entity.pdbx_description
1 polymer ?
#
loop_
_entity_poly.entity_id
_entity_poly.type
_entity_poly.pdbx_seq_one_letter_code
_entity_poly.pdbx_strand_id
1 'polypeptide(L)'
;MNTTHLNNKFARMGARVKFQSPPVMRPRLRPRMSSLDIQEDRRGEYFDITLQSAAEPLVLDLQPDDRHLLLLIREAEEKHKFLCGHDERHWFVAAIPEKAPVGTVRQAKEALKPHLVQVAQSEKRVANKSRNRRKNAAFIRQGEWFFLPVPEQPQAGMLILQNEPLTRGNGGKPHWADYCIRTGGETVLVSNRYRSGLSHIQYQRLIEKNSNARNWNWRTMQRNPEVYVKGRIRHPDHKTILLPDWHRVVMNTENQSRAMRNVAFLD
;
A
#
# COMPACT_ATOMS: atom_id res chain seq x y z
N MET A 1 -25.63 -9.41 -13.64
CA MET A 1 -25.49 -8.09 -12.98
C MET A 1 -25.29 -7.03 -14.05
N ASN A 2 -26.03 -5.92 -14.06
CA ASN A 2 -25.88 -4.88 -15.08
C ASN A 2 -24.66 -3.98 -14.75
N THR A 3 -23.50 -4.30 -15.32
CA THR A 3 -22.22 -3.60 -15.10
C THR A 3 -22.07 -2.34 -15.96
N THR A 4 -23.04 -2.05 -16.84
CA THR A 4 -23.00 -0.90 -17.77
C THR A 4 -22.83 0.43 -17.04
N HIS A 5 -23.49 0.59 -15.89
CA HIS A 5 -23.37 1.83 -15.12
C HIS A 5 -21.95 2.04 -14.57
N LEU A 6 -21.30 0.97 -14.11
CA LEU A 6 -19.93 1.04 -13.60
C LEU A 6 -18.92 1.30 -14.70
N ASN A 7 -19.06 0.63 -15.86
CA ASN A 7 -18.24 0.90 -17.04
C ASN A 7 -18.23 2.40 -17.38
N ASN A 8 -19.41 3.03 -17.38
CA ASN A 8 -19.54 4.46 -17.65
C ASN A 8 -18.84 5.33 -16.59
N LYS A 9 -18.83 4.94 -15.31
CA LYS A 9 -18.13 5.69 -14.25
C LYS A 9 -16.61 5.62 -14.41
N PHE A 10 -16.05 4.44 -14.70
CA PHE A 10 -14.62 4.30 -15.00
C PHE A 10 -14.23 5.05 -16.28
N ALA A 11 -15.04 4.94 -17.34
CA ALA A 11 -14.82 5.66 -18.60
C ALA A 11 -14.81 7.19 -18.40
N ARG A 12 -15.68 7.71 -17.53
CA ARG A 12 -15.72 9.16 -17.19
C ARG A 12 -14.44 9.67 -16.55
N MET A 13 -13.69 8.85 -15.80
CA MET A 13 -12.36 9.23 -15.32
C MET A 13 -11.24 8.89 -16.31
N GLY A 14 -11.59 8.43 -17.51
CA GLY A 14 -10.66 8.04 -18.57
C GLY A 14 -10.07 6.65 -18.40
N ALA A 15 -10.66 5.79 -17.57
CA ALA A 15 -10.20 4.43 -17.31
C ALA A 15 -10.99 3.38 -18.08
N ARG A 16 -10.30 2.28 -18.40
CA ARG A 16 -10.92 1.05 -18.89
C ARG A 16 -11.14 0.12 -17.69
N VAL A 17 -12.22 -0.66 -17.73
CA VAL A 17 -12.51 -1.67 -16.70
C VAL A 17 -13.05 -2.93 -17.36
N LYS A 18 -12.69 -4.09 -16.83
CA LYS A 18 -13.23 -5.40 -17.21
C LYS A 18 -13.75 -6.09 -15.96
N PHE A 19 -14.90 -6.75 -16.11
CA PHE A 19 -15.50 -7.55 -15.06
C PHE A 19 -15.33 -9.02 -15.42
N GLN A 20 -14.66 -9.78 -14.56
CA GLN A 20 -14.49 -11.21 -14.73
C GLN A 20 -15.51 -11.97 -13.87
N SER A 21 -15.95 -13.12 -14.39
CA SER A 21 -16.61 -14.12 -13.55
C SER A 21 -15.56 -14.82 -12.70
N PRO A 22 -15.88 -15.22 -11.44
CA PRO A 22 -14.98 -16.02 -10.64
C PRO A 22 -14.54 -17.27 -11.42
N PRO A 23 -13.24 -17.61 -11.42
CA PRO A 23 -12.77 -18.79 -12.14
C PRO A 23 -13.50 -20.04 -11.62
N VAL A 24 -13.82 -20.98 -12.51
CA VAL A 24 -14.44 -22.27 -12.17
C VAL A 24 -13.38 -23.16 -11.49
N MET A 25 -13.00 -22.80 -10.27
CA MET A 25 -12.06 -23.56 -9.44
C MET A 25 -12.81 -24.48 -8.47
N ARG A 26 -12.11 -25.53 -8.01
CA ARG A 26 -12.57 -26.38 -6.89
C ARG A 26 -12.89 -25.47 -5.68
N PRO A 27 -13.97 -25.74 -4.92
CA PRO A 27 -14.45 -24.84 -3.84
C PRO A 27 -13.38 -24.42 -2.81
N ARG A 28 -12.39 -25.27 -2.55
CA ARG A 28 -11.30 -25.00 -1.59
C ARG A 28 -10.23 -24.01 -2.08
N LEU A 29 -10.15 -23.75 -3.39
CA LEU A 29 -9.15 -22.86 -4.00
C LEU A 29 -9.74 -21.53 -4.47
N ARG A 30 -11.06 -21.35 -4.35
CA ARG A 30 -11.70 -20.09 -4.75
C ARG A 30 -11.25 -18.96 -3.82
N PRO A 31 -10.85 -17.79 -4.35
CA PRO A 31 -10.70 -16.60 -3.55
C PRO A 31 -11.98 -16.38 -2.76
N ARG A 32 -11.86 -16.14 -1.45
CA ARG A 32 -13.03 -15.96 -0.56
C ARG A 32 -13.70 -14.59 -0.71
N MET A 33 -13.06 -13.66 -1.40
CA MET A 33 -13.48 -12.26 -1.52
C MET A 33 -13.40 -11.81 -2.99
N SER A 34 -14.11 -10.75 -3.36
CA SER A 34 -13.88 -10.09 -4.65
C SER A 34 -12.47 -9.51 -4.71
N SER A 35 -11.88 -9.50 -5.90
CA SER A 35 -10.55 -8.94 -6.14
C SER A 35 -10.63 -7.78 -7.12
N LEU A 36 -9.71 -6.83 -6.93
CA LEU A 36 -9.57 -5.65 -7.76
C LEU A 36 -8.09 -5.42 -8.00
N ASP A 37 -7.69 -5.37 -9.27
CA ASP A 37 -6.30 -5.24 -9.67
C ASP A 37 -6.16 -4.38 -10.94
N ILE A 38 -4.92 -4.02 -11.28
CA ILE A 38 -4.57 -3.39 -12.55
C ILE A 38 -3.91 -4.43 -13.45
N GLN A 39 -4.44 -4.57 -14.65
CA GLN A 39 -3.91 -5.46 -15.68
C GLN A 39 -3.62 -4.65 -16.94
N GLU A 40 -2.75 -5.17 -17.81
CA GLU A 40 -2.36 -4.50 -19.05
C GLU A 40 -2.65 -5.39 -20.26
N ASP A 41 -3.18 -4.78 -21.33
CA ASP A 41 -3.28 -5.42 -22.64
C ASP A 41 -2.72 -4.51 -23.73
N ARG A 42 -2.84 -4.91 -25.01
CA ARG A 42 -2.34 -4.13 -26.16
C ARG A 42 -2.93 -2.72 -26.27
N ARG A 43 -4.00 -2.40 -25.56
CA ARG A 43 -4.66 -1.08 -25.52
C ARG A 43 -4.33 -0.32 -24.23
N GLY A 44 -3.35 -0.78 -23.46
CA GLY A 44 -2.90 -0.20 -22.19
C GLY A 44 -3.57 -0.82 -20.96
N GLU A 45 -3.33 -0.18 -19.82
CA GLU A 45 -3.82 -0.59 -18.51
C GLU A 45 -5.35 -0.50 -18.37
N TYR A 46 -5.92 -1.40 -17.59
CA TYR A 46 -7.32 -1.43 -17.22
C TYR A 46 -7.53 -1.99 -15.81
N PHE A 47 -8.62 -1.58 -15.17
CA PHE A 47 -9.06 -2.16 -13.90
C PHE A 47 -9.68 -3.53 -14.17
N ASP A 48 -9.18 -4.56 -13.50
CA ASP A 48 -9.73 -5.90 -13.55
C ASP A 48 -10.48 -6.20 -12.26
N ILE A 49 -11.80 -6.40 -12.36
CA ILE A 49 -12.68 -6.62 -11.21
C ILE A 49 -13.24 -8.04 -11.28
N THR A 50 -12.91 -8.87 -10.31
CA THR A 50 -13.54 -10.19 -10.14
C THR A 50 -14.50 -10.12 -8.96
N LEU A 51 -15.80 -10.20 -9.23
CA LEU A 51 -16.84 -10.12 -8.21
C LEU A 51 -17.35 -11.51 -7.84
N GLN A 52 -17.49 -11.78 -6.55
CA GLN A 52 -18.22 -12.96 -6.08
C GLN A 52 -19.72 -12.80 -6.36
N SER A 53 -20.45 -13.92 -6.45
CA SER A 53 -21.86 -13.91 -6.89
C SER A 53 -22.81 -13.05 -6.04
N ALA A 54 -22.46 -12.76 -4.79
CA ALA A 54 -23.23 -11.93 -3.86
C ALA A 54 -22.66 -10.50 -3.69
N ALA A 55 -21.60 -10.14 -4.41
CA ALA A 55 -20.91 -8.87 -4.23
C ALA A 55 -21.62 -7.73 -4.99
N GLU A 56 -21.93 -6.64 -4.31
CA GLU A 56 -22.55 -5.44 -4.87
C GLU A 56 -21.56 -4.26 -4.94
N PRO A 57 -21.02 -3.97 -6.14
CA PRO A 57 -20.18 -2.80 -6.37
C PRO A 57 -21.00 -1.49 -6.49
N LEU A 58 -20.56 -0.43 -5.81
CA LEU A 58 -21.13 0.91 -5.83
C LEU A 58 -20.02 1.97 -5.89
N VAL A 59 -20.13 2.93 -6.80
CA VAL A 59 -19.25 4.11 -6.81
C VAL A 59 -19.79 5.15 -5.84
N LEU A 60 -19.03 5.45 -4.78
CA LEU A 60 -19.39 6.43 -3.76
C LEU A 60 -19.09 7.87 -4.19
N ASP A 61 -17.97 8.06 -4.87
CA ASP A 61 -17.52 9.37 -5.34
C ASP A 61 -16.68 9.20 -6.61
N LEU A 62 -16.82 10.12 -7.56
CA LEU A 62 -16.12 10.14 -8.84
C LEU A 62 -15.61 11.55 -9.09
N GLN A 63 -14.31 11.66 -9.29
CA GLN A 63 -13.59 12.90 -9.58
C GLN A 63 -12.89 12.77 -10.94
N PRO A 64 -13.58 13.07 -12.06
CA PRO A 64 -13.06 12.89 -13.41
C PRO A 64 -11.76 13.66 -13.67
N ASP A 65 -11.71 14.92 -13.27
CA ASP A 65 -10.56 15.80 -13.51
C ASP A 65 -9.30 15.34 -12.77
N ASP A 66 -9.49 14.79 -11.58
CA ASP A 66 -8.43 14.15 -10.81
C ASP A 66 -8.10 12.75 -11.34
N ARG A 67 -8.95 12.16 -12.18
CA ARG A 67 -8.93 10.75 -12.61
C ARG A 67 -8.97 9.76 -11.44
N HIS A 68 -9.89 9.96 -10.51
CA HIS A 68 -10.08 9.10 -9.34
C HIS A 68 -11.54 8.73 -9.11
N LEU A 69 -11.80 7.53 -8.59
CA LEU A 69 -13.08 7.16 -8.00
C LEU A 69 -12.90 6.40 -6.68
N LEU A 70 -13.90 6.50 -5.82
CA LEU A 70 -14.04 5.68 -4.62
C LEU A 70 -15.08 4.59 -4.88
N LEU A 71 -14.64 3.34 -4.88
CA LEU A 71 -15.48 2.16 -5.06
C LEU A 71 -15.77 1.51 -3.70
N LEU A 72 -17.01 1.11 -3.48
CA LEU A 72 -17.47 0.25 -2.39
C LEU A 72 -17.87 -1.10 -2.99
N ILE A 73 -17.41 -2.19 -2.40
CA ILE A 73 -17.92 -3.54 -2.66
C ILE A 73 -18.58 -4.03 -1.38
N ARG A 74 -19.87 -4.35 -1.45
CA ARG A 74 -20.61 -4.98 -0.34
C ARG A 74 -20.68 -6.48 -0.57
N GLU A 75 -20.26 -7.26 0.40
CA GLU A 75 -20.26 -8.72 0.33
C GLU A 75 -20.84 -9.28 1.63
N ALA A 76 -22.05 -9.82 1.57
CA ALA A 76 -22.82 -10.21 2.75
C ALA A 76 -22.85 -9.05 3.79
N GLU A 77 -22.28 -9.26 4.98
CA GLU A 77 -22.21 -8.28 6.06
C GLU A 77 -20.93 -7.39 6.00
N GLU A 78 -20.01 -7.65 5.08
CA GLU A 78 -18.75 -6.91 4.95
C GLU A 78 -18.81 -5.82 3.86
N LYS A 79 -18.05 -4.74 4.09
CA LYS A 79 -17.94 -3.58 3.20
C LYS A 79 -16.48 -3.26 2.98
N HIS A 80 -16.02 -3.36 1.75
CA HIS A 80 -14.65 -3.01 1.36
C HIS A 80 -14.65 -1.79 0.47
N LYS A 81 -13.76 -0.84 0.75
CA LYS A 81 -13.64 0.40 -0.03
C LYS A 81 -12.28 0.44 -0.70
N PHE A 82 -12.26 0.89 -1.95
CA PHE A 82 -11.06 0.98 -2.77
C PHE A 82 -10.99 2.36 -3.41
N LEU A 83 -9.85 3.02 -3.27
CA LEU A 83 -9.51 4.17 -4.08
C LEU A 83 -8.90 3.68 -5.39
N CYS A 84 -9.62 3.90 -6.48
CA CYS A 84 -9.13 3.67 -7.83
C CYS A 84 -8.69 5.01 -8.40
N GLY A 85 -7.49 5.10 -8.95
CA GLY A 85 -7.00 6.37 -9.46
C GLY A 85 -5.86 6.24 -10.44
N HIS A 86 -5.55 7.35 -11.11
CA HIS A 86 -4.34 7.47 -11.91
C HIS A 86 -3.31 8.29 -11.15
N ASP A 87 -2.09 7.76 -11.02
CA ASP A 87 -0.97 8.51 -10.49
C ASP A 87 0.26 8.35 -11.38
N GLU A 88 0.96 9.46 -11.59
CA GLU A 88 2.07 9.57 -12.53
C GLU A 88 1.73 9.02 -13.92
N ARG A 89 2.11 7.78 -14.20
CA ARG A 89 1.94 7.10 -15.50
C ARG A 89 1.00 5.91 -15.43
N HIS A 90 0.57 5.51 -14.24
CA HIS A 90 -0.08 4.23 -14.02
C HIS A 90 -1.41 4.39 -13.29
N TRP A 91 -2.37 3.54 -13.62
CA TRP A 91 -3.52 3.31 -12.76
C TRP A 91 -3.09 2.58 -11.49
N PHE A 92 -3.83 2.81 -10.41
CA PHE A 92 -3.64 2.11 -9.16
C PHE A 92 -4.99 1.82 -8.50
N VAL A 93 -4.96 0.81 -7.65
CA VAL A 93 -6.02 0.46 -6.70
C VAL A 93 -5.38 0.48 -5.33
N ALA A 94 -6.03 1.14 -4.36
CA ALA A 94 -5.61 1.12 -2.97
C ALA A 94 -6.79 0.77 -2.07
N ALA A 95 -6.68 -0.30 -1.29
CA ALA A 95 -7.69 -0.66 -0.32
C ALA A 95 -7.69 0.31 0.88
N ILE A 96 -8.87 0.77 1.28
CA ILE A 96 -9.04 1.69 2.40
C ILE A 96 -9.32 0.89 3.68
N PRO A 97 -8.64 1.19 4.80
CA PRO A 97 -8.92 0.53 6.08
C PRO A 97 -10.41 0.66 6.47
N GLU A 98 -11.04 -0.44 6.88
CA GLU A 98 -12.48 -0.49 7.13
C GLU A 98 -12.92 0.43 8.28
N LYS A 99 -12.02 0.71 9.22
CA LYS A 99 -12.24 1.65 10.33
C LYS A 99 -12.35 3.11 9.89
N ALA A 100 -11.87 3.44 8.68
CA ALA A 100 -11.88 4.81 8.19
C ALA A 100 -13.28 5.19 7.66
N PRO A 101 -13.93 6.24 8.20
CA PRO A 101 -15.24 6.69 7.75
C PRO A 101 -15.11 7.51 6.46
N VAL A 102 -14.85 6.83 5.34
CA VAL A 102 -14.68 7.48 4.03
C VAL A 102 -15.94 7.37 3.17
N GLY A 103 -16.38 8.50 2.60
CA GLY A 103 -17.45 8.58 1.60
C GLY A 103 -17.03 9.35 0.34
N THR A 104 -15.85 9.97 0.33
CA THR A 104 -15.34 10.77 -0.79
C THR A 104 -13.90 10.37 -1.14
N VAL A 105 -13.48 10.64 -2.38
CA VAL A 105 -12.09 10.48 -2.85
C VAL A 105 -11.13 11.27 -1.96
N ARG A 106 -11.52 12.48 -1.54
CA ARG A 106 -10.71 13.30 -0.63
C ARG A 106 -10.48 12.62 0.71
N GLN A 107 -11.54 12.07 1.32
CA GLN A 107 -11.43 11.33 2.58
C GLN A 107 -10.63 10.03 2.41
N ALA A 108 -10.78 9.34 1.29
CA ALA A 108 -9.99 8.13 0.99
C ALA A 108 -8.48 8.45 0.87
N LYS A 109 -8.12 9.52 0.15
CA LYS A 109 -6.73 10.00 0.06
C LYS A 109 -6.16 10.36 1.44
N GLU A 110 -6.96 10.93 2.35
CA GLU A 110 -6.53 11.24 3.71
C GLU A 110 -6.39 9.97 4.57
N ALA A 111 -7.34 9.03 4.48
CA ALA A 111 -7.32 7.78 5.24
C ALA A 111 -6.12 6.88 4.90
N LEU A 112 -5.60 6.97 3.67
CA LEU A 112 -4.39 6.28 3.23
C LEU A 112 -3.09 6.87 3.79
N LYS A 113 -3.14 8.05 4.40
CA LYS A 113 -1.96 8.67 5.02
C LYS A 113 -1.76 8.11 6.43
N PRO A 114 -0.55 7.66 6.78
CA PRO A 114 -0.22 7.30 8.16
C PRO A 114 -0.40 8.48 9.11
N HIS A 115 -0.62 8.19 10.39
CA HIS A 115 -0.77 9.20 11.43
C HIS A 115 0.40 10.21 11.43
N LEU A 116 1.65 9.74 11.27
CA LEU A 116 2.84 10.61 11.18
C LEU A 116 2.75 11.63 10.03
N VAL A 117 2.21 11.22 8.88
CA VAL A 117 1.98 12.13 7.75
C VAL A 117 0.92 13.16 8.09
N GLN A 118 -0.19 12.74 8.71
CA GLN A 118 -1.28 13.64 9.07
C GLN A 118 -0.85 14.69 10.11
N VAL A 119 -0.06 14.27 11.11
CA VAL A 119 0.57 15.17 12.10
C VAL A 119 1.48 16.17 11.42
N ALA A 120 2.42 15.71 10.58
CA ALA A 120 3.34 16.59 9.85
C ALA A 120 2.60 17.60 8.96
N GLN A 121 1.49 17.20 8.32
CA GLN A 121 0.66 18.12 7.54
C GLN A 121 0.02 19.22 8.39
N SER A 122 -0.43 18.87 9.59
CA SER A 122 -1.05 19.81 10.53
C SER A 122 -0.02 20.76 11.12
N GLU A 123 1.13 20.27 11.56
CA GLU A 123 2.23 21.07 12.10
C GLU A 123 2.75 22.09 11.07
N LYS A 124 2.92 21.66 9.81
CA LYS A 124 3.34 22.52 8.70
C LYS A 124 2.21 23.39 8.13
N ARG A 125 1.00 23.32 8.71
CA ARG A 125 -0.20 24.06 8.29
C ARG A 125 -0.44 23.95 6.77
N VAL A 126 -0.28 22.74 6.22
CA VAL A 126 -0.40 22.52 4.77
C VAL A 126 -1.82 22.87 4.31
N ALA A 127 -1.93 23.84 3.41
CA ALA A 127 -3.20 24.29 2.86
C ALA A 127 -4.01 23.12 2.27
N ASN A 128 -5.33 23.14 2.44
CA ASN A 128 -6.23 22.06 2.03
C ASN A 128 -6.02 21.61 0.57
N LYS A 129 -5.88 22.56 -0.36
CA LYS A 129 -5.62 22.30 -1.79
C LYS A 129 -4.28 21.63 -2.09
N SER A 130 -3.35 21.65 -1.13
CA SER A 130 -2.01 21.08 -1.24
C SER A 130 -1.85 19.77 -0.47
N ARG A 131 -2.81 19.43 0.42
CA ARG A 131 -2.71 18.24 1.28
C ARG A 131 -2.58 16.92 0.50
N ASN A 132 -3.17 16.85 -0.69
CA ASN A 132 -3.17 15.64 -1.52
C ASN A 132 -2.23 15.71 -2.72
N ARG A 133 -1.44 16.80 -2.85
CA ARG A 133 -0.39 16.88 -3.86
C ARG A 133 0.74 15.91 -3.50
N ARG A 134 1.39 15.34 -4.51
CA ARG A 134 2.55 14.46 -4.33
C ARG A 134 3.70 15.11 -3.57
N LYS A 135 3.86 16.43 -3.70
CA LYS A 135 4.84 17.21 -2.95
C LYS A 135 4.14 18.36 -2.25
N ASN A 136 4.41 18.51 -0.96
CA ASN A 136 4.02 19.65 -0.14
C ASN A 136 5.08 19.88 0.95
N ALA A 137 4.85 20.83 1.85
CA ALA A 137 5.80 21.17 2.91
C ALA A 137 6.01 20.07 3.98
N ALA A 138 5.11 19.10 4.07
CA ALA A 138 5.18 18.01 5.04
C ALA A 138 5.79 16.73 4.47
N PHE A 139 5.64 16.47 3.16
CA PHE A 139 6.16 15.26 2.54
C PHE A 139 6.38 15.38 1.03
N ILE A 140 7.17 14.44 0.52
CA ILE A 140 7.18 13.98 -0.87
C ILE A 140 6.58 12.56 -0.89
N ARG A 141 5.74 12.24 -1.89
CA ARG A 141 5.15 10.90 -2.08
C ARG A 141 5.56 10.33 -3.42
N GLN A 142 5.91 9.04 -3.45
CA GLN A 142 6.16 8.25 -4.65
C GLN A 142 5.55 6.86 -4.44
N GLY A 143 4.57 6.49 -5.27
CA GLY A 143 3.79 5.27 -5.07
C GLY A 143 3.13 5.22 -3.68
N GLU A 144 3.39 4.14 -2.95
CA GLU A 144 2.93 3.90 -1.58
C GLU A 144 3.79 4.57 -0.49
N TRP A 145 4.92 5.19 -0.86
CA TRP A 145 5.89 5.74 0.10
C TRP A 145 5.71 7.23 0.29
N PHE A 146 5.74 7.65 1.55
CA PHE A 146 5.88 9.04 1.96
C PHE A 146 7.27 9.27 2.56
N PHE A 147 7.88 10.38 2.16
CA PHE A 147 9.20 10.85 2.60
C PHE A 147 8.98 12.16 3.36
N LEU A 148 9.09 12.12 4.68
CA LEU A 148 8.90 13.27 5.56
C LEU A 148 10.25 13.90 5.85
N PRO A 149 10.47 15.20 5.56
CA PRO A 149 11.73 15.87 5.87
C PRO A 149 12.04 15.79 7.37
N VAL A 150 13.26 15.38 7.71
CA VAL A 150 13.76 15.37 9.09
C VAL A 150 14.85 16.42 9.19
N PRO A 151 14.64 17.51 9.96
CA PRO A 151 15.59 18.61 10.03
C PRO A 151 16.90 18.22 10.73
N GLU A 152 16.86 17.17 11.57
CA GLU A 152 18.02 16.68 12.30
C GLU A 152 18.81 15.69 11.45
N GLN A 153 20.14 15.83 11.47
CA GLN A 153 21.02 14.85 10.87
C GLN A 153 20.96 13.54 11.69
N PRO A 154 21.09 12.38 11.03
CA PRO A 154 21.24 11.11 11.73
C PRO A 154 22.36 11.19 12.76
N GLN A 155 22.15 10.57 13.92
CA GLN A 155 23.09 10.62 15.03
C GLN A 155 24.46 10.04 14.62
N ALA A 156 25.52 10.61 15.18
CA ALA A 156 26.88 10.11 14.97
C ALA A 156 26.97 8.62 15.33
N GLY A 157 27.53 7.80 14.43
CA GLY A 157 27.64 6.35 14.60
C GLY A 157 26.56 5.52 13.91
N MET A 158 25.53 6.14 13.30
CA MET A 158 24.58 5.40 12.47
C MET A 158 25.22 4.92 11.17
N LEU A 159 25.01 3.63 10.84
CA LEU A 159 25.50 3.04 9.59
C LEU A 159 24.71 3.60 8.40
N ILE A 160 25.40 4.30 7.50
CA ILE A 160 24.85 4.75 6.23
C ILE A 160 25.07 3.66 5.19
N LEU A 161 23.97 3.00 4.82
CA LEU A 161 23.92 2.03 3.76
C LEU A 161 23.71 2.73 2.41
N GLN A 162 24.22 2.13 1.33
CA GLN A 162 24.15 2.68 -0.01
C GLN A 162 23.38 1.77 -0.95
N ASN A 163 22.61 2.37 -1.87
CA ASN A 163 21.85 1.65 -2.89
C ASN A 163 20.94 0.56 -2.29
N GLU A 164 20.06 1.00 -1.40
CA GLU A 164 19.25 0.12 -0.57
C GLU A 164 17.80 0.03 -1.06
N PRO A 165 17.20 -1.16 -1.07
CA PRO A 165 15.81 -1.33 -1.48
C PRO A 165 14.83 -0.99 -0.34
N LEU A 166 13.78 -0.25 -0.68
CA LEU A 166 12.58 -0.08 0.13
C LEU A 166 11.51 -1.00 -0.45
N THR A 167 11.06 -1.99 0.32
CA THR A 167 10.08 -2.99 -0.14
C THR A 167 8.86 -3.03 0.75
N ARG A 168 7.72 -3.36 0.16
CA ARG A 168 6.48 -3.62 0.89
C ARG A 168 6.32 -5.07 1.35
N GLY A 169 7.32 -5.92 1.09
CA GLY A 169 7.15 -7.37 1.12
C GLY A 169 6.21 -7.87 0.02
N ASN A 170 6.19 -9.19 -0.22
CA ASN A 170 5.31 -9.86 -1.20
C ASN A 170 5.43 -9.41 -2.67
N GLY A 171 6.65 -9.32 -3.21
CA GLY A 171 6.88 -9.38 -4.67
C GLY A 171 6.64 -8.09 -5.47
N GLY A 172 6.42 -6.94 -4.81
CA GLY A 172 6.45 -5.63 -5.49
C GLY A 172 7.86 -5.22 -5.90
N LYS A 173 7.98 -4.40 -6.95
CA LYS A 173 9.28 -3.82 -7.36
C LYS A 173 9.78 -2.85 -6.28
N PRO A 174 11.05 -2.97 -5.84
CA PRO A 174 11.59 -2.08 -4.80
C PRO A 174 11.76 -0.66 -5.31
N HIS A 175 11.61 0.30 -4.39
CA HIS A 175 12.19 1.63 -4.58
C HIS A 175 13.64 1.60 -4.13
N TRP A 176 14.57 2.12 -4.93
CA TRP A 176 15.99 2.13 -4.60
C TRP A 176 16.42 3.49 -4.10
N ALA A 177 16.91 3.54 -2.86
CA ALA A 177 17.45 4.74 -2.24
C ALA A 177 18.98 4.79 -2.38
N ASP A 178 19.53 5.94 -2.78
CA ASP A 178 20.98 6.11 -2.84
C ASP A 178 21.64 5.96 -1.46
N TYR A 179 21.05 6.56 -0.41
CA TYR A 179 21.51 6.44 0.97
C TYR A 179 20.36 6.06 1.88
N CYS A 180 20.61 5.12 2.80
CA CYS A 180 19.62 4.65 3.75
C CYS A 180 20.23 4.41 5.13
N ILE A 181 19.47 4.75 6.17
CA ILE A 181 19.76 4.40 7.55
C ILE A 181 18.57 3.64 8.08
N ARG A 182 18.85 2.55 8.79
CA ARG A 182 17.87 1.71 9.47
C ARG A 182 18.21 1.68 10.94
N THR A 183 17.23 2.00 11.78
CA THR A 183 17.42 2.01 13.23
C THR A 183 16.19 1.47 13.94
N GLY A 184 16.42 0.85 15.09
CA GLY A 184 15.37 0.17 15.85
C GLY A 184 14.77 -1.02 15.11
N GLY A 185 13.50 -1.28 15.37
CA GLY A 185 12.81 -2.49 14.93
C GLY A 185 12.84 -3.60 15.98
N GLU A 186 11.85 -4.50 15.89
CA GLU A 186 11.83 -5.73 16.68
C GLU A 186 12.46 -6.86 15.87
N THR A 187 13.49 -7.51 16.41
CA THR A 187 14.06 -8.72 15.82
C THR A 187 12.98 -9.82 15.78
N VAL A 188 12.62 -10.25 14.57
CA VAL A 188 11.63 -11.31 14.32
C VAL A 188 12.21 -12.45 13.51
N LEU A 189 11.62 -13.63 13.67
CA LEU A 189 11.89 -14.83 12.88
C LEU A 189 10.79 -14.99 11.83
N VAL A 190 11.16 -14.93 10.56
CA VAL A 190 10.26 -15.01 9.41
C VAL A 190 10.42 -16.36 8.72
N SER A 191 9.31 -16.93 8.26
CA SER A 191 9.27 -18.10 7.36
C SER A 191 8.21 -17.91 6.30
N ASN A 192 8.17 -18.78 5.29
CA ASN A 192 7.12 -18.77 4.26
C ASN A 192 5.70 -18.84 4.84
N ARG A 193 5.54 -19.47 6.02
CA ARG A 193 4.28 -19.60 6.75
C ARG A 193 3.99 -18.43 7.69
N TYR A 194 5.04 -17.76 8.20
CA TYR A 194 4.94 -16.60 9.09
C TYR A 194 5.63 -15.41 8.45
N ARG A 195 5.02 -14.90 7.36
CA ARG A 195 5.61 -13.83 6.56
C ARG A 195 5.83 -12.58 7.41
N SER A 196 4.86 -12.19 8.24
CA SER A 196 4.95 -11.01 9.14
C SER A 196 5.91 -11.16 10.34
N GLY A 197 6.61 -12.29 10.45
CA GLY A 197 7.59 -12.55 11.50
C GLY A 197 6.99 -12.86 12.87
N LEU A 198 7.65 -13.74 13.61
CA LEU A 198 7.38 -14.05 15.01
C LEU A 198 8.44 -13.40 15.89
N SER A 199 8.02 -12.82 17.02
CA SER A 199 8.99 -12.50 18.08
C SER A 199 9.67 -13.79 18.57
N HIS A 200 10.83 -13.67 19.20
CA HIS A 200 11.53 -14.85 19.73
C HIS A 200 10.63 -15.67 20.67
N ILE A 201 9.83 -15.00 21.51
CA ILE A 201 8.88 -15.65 22.44
C ILE A 201 7.77 -16.40 21.68
N GLN A 202 7.24 -15.80 20.62
CA GLN A 202 6.21 -16.44 19.80
C GLN A 202 6.76 -17.65 19.04
N TYR A 203 7.99 -17.56 18.54
CA TYR A 203 8.70 -18.66 17.90
C TYR A 203 8.90 -19.84 18.86
N GLN A 204 9.40 -19.60 20.07
CA GLN A 204 9.59 -20.66 21.08
C GLN A 204 8.26 -21.38 21.38
N ARG A 205 7.19 -20.62 21.66
CA ARG A 205 5.84 -21.19 21.89
C ARG A 205 5.32 -22.00 20.71
N LEU A 206 5.64 -21.60 19.47
CA LEU A 206 5.25 -22.34 18.28
C LEU A 206 5.98 -23.69 18.22
N ILE A 207 7.29 -23.70 18.47
CA ILE A 207 8.10 -24.91 18.41
C ILE A 207 7.75 -25.88 19.55
N GLU A 208 7.44 -25.38 20.74
CA GLU A 208 6.97 -26.18 21.87
C GLU A 208 5.68 -26.93 21.50
N LYS A 209 4.74 -26.26 20.84
CA LYS A 209 3.48 -26.87 20.39
C LYS A 209 3.62 -27.72 19.13
N ASN A 210 4.61 -27.42 18.30
CA ASN A 210 4.85 -28.09 17.04
C ASN A 210 6.35 -28.15 16.76
N SER A 211 6.98 -29.24 17.20
CA SER A 211 8.42 -29.45 17.05
C SER A 211 8.89 -29.43 15.59
N ASN A 212 8.04 -29.82 14.64
CA ASN A 212 8.31 -29.77 13.20
C ASN A 212 8.42 -28.34 12.66
N ALA A 213 7.95 -27.33 13.40
CA ALA A 213 8.04 -25.93 12.98
C ALA A 213 9.49 -25.45 12.85
N ARG A 214 10.47 -26.08 13.54
CA ARG A 214 11.91 -25.73 13.42
C ARG A 214 12.42 -25.78 11.97
N ASN A 215 11.83 -26.63 11.13
CA ASN A 215 12.29 -26.89 9.77
C ASN A 215 11.66 -25.96 8.71
N TRP A 216 10.97 -24.89 9.10
CA TRP A 216 10.25 -24.00 8.17
C TRP A 216 11.10 -22.90 7.53
N ASN A 217 12.43 -23.10 7.40
CA ASN A 217 13.37 -22.17 6.79
C ASN A 217 13.27 -20.76 7.37
N TRP A 218 13.54 -20.64 8.68
CA TRP A 218 13.48 -19.37 9.38
C TRP A 218 14.65 -18.47 9.02
N ARG A 219 14.38 -17.17 8.94
CA ARG A 219 15.36 -16.11 8.81
C ARG A 219 15.09 -15.03 9.84
N THR A 220 16.15 -14.45 10.38
CA THR A 220 16.04 -13.29 11.28
C THR A 220 15.90 -12.02 10.45
N MET A 221 14.93 -11.18 10.80
CA MET A 221 14.62 -9.90 10.16
C MET A 221 14.29 -8.86 11.25
N GLN A 222 14.31 -7.58 10.91
CA GLN A 222 13.80 -6.47 11.72
C GLN A 222 12.38 -6.12 11.28
N ARG A 223 11.44 -6.14 12.23
CA ARG A 223 10.06 -5.71 12.01
C ARG A 223 9.87 -4.28 12.50
N ASN A 224 9.27 -3.44 11.66
CA ASN A 224 9.02 -2.02 11.93
C ASN A 224 10.28 -1.19 12.28
N PRO A 225 11.42 -1.34 11.57
CA PRO A 225 12.53 -0.40 11.76
C PRO A 225 12.10 1.02 11.35
N GLU A 226 12.69 2.03 11.97
CA GLU A 226 12.66 3.38 11.41
C GLU A 226 13.66 3.46 10.26
N VAL A 227 13.19 3.96 9.12
CA VAL A 227 13.98 4.06 7.91
C VAL A 227 14.11 5.52 7.52
N TYR A 228 15.34 5.95 7.30
CA TYR A 228 15.68 7.28 6.83
C TYR A 228 16.42 7.18 5.51
N VAL A 229 16.12 8.06 4.56
CA VAL A 229 16.75 8.06 3.23
C VAL A 229 17.17 9.45 2.79
N LYS A 230 18.18 9.50 1.92
CA LYS A 230 18.69 10.73 1.30
C LYS A 230 19.15 10.43 -0.13
N GLY A 231 19.22 11.44 -0.99
CA GLY A 231 19.66 11.31 -2.38
C GLY A 231 18.51 10.93 -3.31
N ARG A 232 18.79 10.19 -4.38
CA ARG A 232 17.76 9.82 -5.34
C ARG A 232 16.97 8.61 -4.86
N ILE A 233 15.65 8.65 -5.04
CA ILE A 233 14.77 7.48 -4.92
C ILE A 233 14.28 7.09 -6.31
N ARG A 234 14.68 5.90 -6.74
CA ARG A 234 14.47 5.36 -8.09
C ARG A 234 13.44 4.24 -8.04
N HIS A 235 12.48 4.26 -8.98
CA HIS A 235 11.54 3.16 -9.19
C HIS A 235 11.25 3.07 -10.70
N PRO A 236 11.13 1.87 -11.29
CA PRO A 236 10.88 1.73 -12.72
C PRO A 236 9.55 2.36 -13.17
N ASP A 237 8.53 2.29 -12.31
CA ASP A 237 7.18 2.76 -12.65
C ASP A 237 6.92 4.21 -12.18
N HIS A 238 7.90 4.86 -11.54
CA HIS A 238 7.75 6.23 -11.02
C HIS A 238 8.91 7.15 -11.40
N LYS A 239 8.63 8.44 -11.55
CA LYS A 239 9.68 9.42 -11.82
C LYS A 239 10.63 9.49 -10.62
N THR A 240 11.93 9.37 -10.87
CA THR A 240 12.95 9.52 -9.82
C THR A 240 12.78 10.85 -9.08
N ILE A 241 12.76 10.79 -7.76
CA ILE A 241 12.75 11.98 -6.88
C ILE A 241 14.13 12.19 -6.27
N LEU A 242 14.46 13.44 -5.96
CA LEU A 242 15.68 13.82 -5.25
C LEU A 242 15.32 14.37 -3.86
N LEU A 243 15.95 13.79 -2.84
CA LEU A 243 15.83 14.18 -1.45
C LEU A 243 17.15 14.84 -1.01
N PRO A 244 17.21 16.19 -0.92
CA PRO A 244 18.46 16.90 -0.62
C PRO A 244 18.95 16.64 0.81
N ASP A 245 18.02 16.37 1.72
CA ASP A 245 18.25 16.11 3.13
C ASP A 245 17.69 14.73 3.53
N TRP A 246 17.88 14.35 4.79
CA TRP A 246 17.32 13.11 5.32
C TRP A 246 15.81 13.19 5.45
N HIS A 247 15.14 12.12 5.01
CA HIS A 247 13.69 11.98 5.11
C HIS A 247 13.35 10.67 5.79
N ARG A 248 12.42 10.71 6.75
CA ARG A 248 11.81 9.52 7.33
C ARG A 248 10.88 8.89 6.31
N VAL A 249 11.04 7.61 6.06
CA VAL A 249 10.22 6.82 5.16
C VAL A 249 9.06 6.21 5.93
N VAL A 250 7.84 6.41 5.44
CA VAL A 250 6.65 5.72 5.94
C VAL A 250 5.80 5.24 4.76
N MET A 251 5.27 4.02 4.85
CA MET A 251 4.35 3.44 3.87
C MET A 251 2.93 3.92 4.14
N ASN A 252 2.08 3.99 3.11
CA ASN A 252 0.64 4.20 3.24
C ASN A 252 -0.05 3.16 4.17
N THR A 253 -1.31 3.38 4.49
CA THR A 253 -2.08 2.51 5.42
C THR A 253 -2.88 1.41 4.73
N GLU A 254 -2.65 1.16 3.43
CA GLU A 254 -3.40 0.19 2.62
C GLU A 254 -3.33 -1.23 3.19
N ASN A 255 -2.17 -1.58 3.74
CA ASN A 255 -1.91 -2.85 4.42
C ASN A 255 -2.75 -3.08 5.69
N GLN A 256 -3.43 -2.05 6.22
CA GLN A 256 -4.31 -2.17 7.37
C GLN A 256 -5.73 -2.63 7.01
N SER A 257 -6.07 -2.64 5.71
CA SER A 257 -7.37 -3.15 5.23
C SER A 257 -7.44 -4.68 5.30
N ARG A 258 -8.62 -5.24 5.58
CA ARG A 258 -8.84 -6.69 5.56
C ARG A 258 -8.70 -7.27 4.16
N ALA A 259 -9.12 -6.53 3.14
CA ALA A 259 -8.97 -6.92 1.74
C ALA A 259 -7.50 -7.12 1.31
N MET A 260 -6.54 -6.51 2.03
CA MET A 260 -5.10 -6.63 1.78
C MET A 260 -4.30 -7.15 2.99
N ARG A 261 -4.96 -7.86 3.91
CA ARG A 261 -4.30 -8.53 5.04
C ARG A 261 -3.33 -9.60 4.52
N ASN A 262 -2.10 -9.19 4.22
CA ASN A 262 -0.87 -9.99 4.19
C ASN A 262 0.41 -9.13 4.10
N VAL A 263 0.35 -7.81 4.27
CA VAL A 263 1.49 -6.92 4.02
C VAL A 263 2.02 -6.34 5.33
N ALA A 264 3.12 -6.91 5.83
CA ALA A 264 3.93 -6.31 6.88
C ALA A 264 5.21 -5.76 6.26
N PHE A 265 5.68 -4.59 6.73
CA PHE A 265 7.03 -4.12 6.44
C PHE A 265 8.01 -5.07 7.14
N LEU A 266 8.81 -5.78 6.33
CA LEU A 266 9.77 -6.78 6.79
C LEU A 266 11.08 -6.46 6.11
N ASP A 267 12.09 -6.19 6.91
CA ASP A 267 13.45 -5.90 6.46
C ASP A 267 14.42 -6.92 7.06
#